data_AF-A0A022XIY4-F1
#
_entry.id   AF-A0A022XIY4-F1
#
_cell.length_a   1.000
_cell.length_b   1.000
_cell.length_c   1.000
_cell.angle_alpha   90.00
_cell.angle_beta   90.00
_cell.angle_gamma   90.00
#
_symmetry.space_group_name_H-M   'P 1'
#
loop_
_entity.id
_entity.type
_entity.pdbx_description
1 polymer ?
#
loop_
_entity_poly.entity_id
_entity_poly.type
_entity_poly.pdbx_seq_one_letter_code
_entity_poly.pdbx_strand_id
1 'polypeptide(L)'
;MGADIQVHRYGINNFVYTARRPFHPRHLFALLHDKFILLQHSEGGDEDEDNEGNEGDKMDLDDDEEEDEDTEKQGVSGFEQPDPAIILANKRSHAFGPVLRSKGFFWLATRPLQFGEWSQAGGMLTVSCGGPWFAEVPSDAWPEDEDVRKSIENDFKGPWGDRRQELVFIGEGIDIEKITALLDDCLLDDKEMARWERVMGNKELSRDEKAELLGTMWEDGWEDWPSFEIEGEDEDEEDIEETKPKHYISDYLGPAKKDGHKHHHHHHHHKKGEHKKGAKAT
;
A
#
# COMPACT_ATOMS: atom_id res chain seq x y z
N MET A 1 -1.87 -5.60 -20.10
CA MET A 1 -2.22 -5.76 -18.68
C MET A 1 -3.68 -6.16 -18.62
N GLY A 2 -4.04 -7.18 -17.83
CA GLY A 2 -5.42 -7.66 -17.72
C GLY A 2 -6.04 -7.12 -16.44
N ALA A 3 -7.19 -6.46 -16.55
CA ALA A 3 -8.03 -6.13 -15.42
C ALA A 3 -9.03 -7.28 -15.19
N ASP A 4 -8.95 -7.94 -14.04
CA ASP A 4 -9.94 -8.95 -13.65
C ASP A 4 -11.19 -8.24 -13.07
N ILE A 5 -12.36 -8.49 -13.67
CA ILE A 5 -13.62 -7.82 -13.33
C ILE A 5 -14.53 -8.79 -12.57
N GLN A 6 -14.87 -8.47 -11.32
CA GLN A 6 -15.92 -9.17 -10.58
C GLN A 6 -17.13 -8.25 -10.38
N VAL A 7 -18.24 -8.55 -11.08
CA VAL A 7 -19.50 -7.80 -10.96
C VAL A 7 -20.40 -8.48 -9.91
N HIS A 8 -20.79 -7.76 -8.85
CA HIS A 8 -21.77 -8.24 -7.87
C HIS A 8 -23.17 -7.65 -8.12
N ARG A 9 -24.20 -8.34 -7.59
CA ARG A 9 -25.66 -8.11 -7.78
C ARG A 9 -26.19 -6.71 -7.41
N TYR A 10 -25.34 -5.77 -7.02
CA TYR A 10 -25.70 -4.44 -6.51
C TYR A 10 -25.22 -3.26 -7.38
N GLY A 11 -24.72 -3.49 -8.60
CA GLY A 11 -24.24 -2.41 -9.49
C GLY A 11 -22.87 -1.84 -9.13
N ILE A 12 -22.34 -2.19 -7.96
CA ILE A 12 -20.97 -1.90 -7.54
C ILE A 12 -20.01 -2.80 -8.33
N ASN A 13 -19.08 -2.17 -9.06
CA ASN A 13 -17.97 -2.81 -9.73
C ASN A 13 -16.67 -2.58 -8.94
N ASN A 14 -15.75 -3.53 -9.10
CA ASN A 14 -14.37 -3.37 -8.65
C ASN A 14 -13.42 -3.80 -9.75
N PHE A 15 -12.22 -3.23 -9.74
CA PHE A 15 -11.12 -3.68 -10.56
C PHE A 15 -9.79 -3.46 -9.83
N VAL A 16 -8.79 -4.24 -10.21
CA VAL A 16 -7.42 -4.10 -9.71
C VAL A 16 -6.57 -3.51 -10.82
N TYR A 17 -5.96 -2.36 -10.56
CA TYR A 17 -4.90 -1.79 -11.39
C TYR A 17 -3.56 -2.42 -10.99
N THR A 18 -2.84 -2.96 -11.97
CA THR A 18 -1.49 -3.50 -11.75
C THR A 18 -0.53 -3.02 -12.83
N ALA A 19 0.67 -2.59 -12.40
CA ALA A 19 1.77 -2.26 -13.30
C ALA A 19 3.11 -2.59 -12.65
N ARG A 20 4.14 -2.87 -13.45
CA ARG A 20 5.52 -3.16 -12.97
C ARG A 20 6.50 -2.11 -13.47
N ARG A 21 6.14 -0.85 -13.24
CA ARG A 21 6.95 0.33 -13.50
C ARG A 21 6.64 1.35 -12.40
N PRO A 22 7.62 2.12 -11.89
CA PRO A 22 7.33 3.09 -10.86
C PRO A 22 6.47 4.23 -11.42
N PHE A 23 5.67 4.83 -10.56
CA PHE A 23 5.03 6.10 -10.84
C PHE A 23 6.06 7.22 -10.83
N HIS A 24 5.92 8.15 -11.77
CA HIS A 24 6.56 9.44 -11.74
C HIS A 24 5.94 10.25 -10.58
N PRO A 25 6.75 10.76 -9.61
CA PRO A 25 6.24 11.42 -8.41
C PRO A 25 5.35 12.61 -8.73
N ARG A 26 5.84 13.52 -9.58
CA ARG A 26 5.09 14.69 -10.03
C ARG A 26 3.77 14.39 -10.73
N HIS A 27 3.74 13.39 -11.62
CA HIS A 27 2.54 13.08 -12.40
C HIS A 27 1.45 12.48 -11.51
N LEU A 28 1.84 11.55 -10.64
CA LEU A 28 0.91 10.95 -9.69
C LEU A 28 0.37 12.02 -8.73
N PHE A 29 1.22 12.88 -8.18
CA PHE A 29 0.78 13.99 -7.32
C PHE A 29 -0.18 14.93 -8.08
N ALA A 30 0.16 15.32 -9.32
CA ALA A 30 -0.68 16.18 -10.16
C ALA A 30 -2.08 15.58 -10.42
N LEU A 31 -2.17 14.27 -10.58
CA LEU A 31 -3.43 13.58 -10.83
C LEU A 31 -4.35 13.64 -9.60
N LEU A 32 -3.79 13.67 -8.39
CA LEU A 32 -4.51 13.44 -7.13
C LEU A 32 -4.74 14.70 -6.31
N HIS A 33 -3.78 15.62 -6.28
CA HIS A 33 -3.73 16.77 -5.36
C HIS A 33 -4.96 17.71 -5.41
N ASP A 34 -5.71 17.72 -6.51
CA ASP A 34 -6.89 18.56 -6.68
C ASP A 34 -8.16 17.71 -6.90
N LYS A 35 -8.10 16.39 -6.73
CA LYS A 35 -9.24 15.44 -6.85
C LYS A 35 -9.49 14.68 -5.56
N PHE A 36 -8.55 14.68 -4.62
CA PHE A 36 -8.72 14.11 -3.30
C PHE A 36 -8.22 15.10 -2.27
N ILE A 37 -8.86 15.11 -1.11
CA ILE A 37 -8.28 15.72 0.09
C ILE A 37 -7.15 14.78 0.48
N LEU A 38 -5.93 15.16 0.15
CA LEU A 38 -4.76 14.32 0.30
C LEU A 38 -4.22 14.48 1.72
N LEU A 39 -4.21 13.38 2.47
CA LEU A 39 -3.61 13.27 3.79
C LEU A 39 -2.31 12.49 3.62
N GLN A 40 -1.21 13.06 4.09
CA GLN A 40 0.09 12.40 4.09
C GLN A 40 0.48 12.17 5.55
N HIS A 41 0.94 10.97 5.86
CA HIS A 41 1.38 10.63 7.20
C HIS A 41 2.75 9.96 7.09
N SER A 42 3.77 10.58 7.69
CA SER A 42 4.98 9.87 8.07
C SER A 42 4.68 9.19 9.41
N GLU A 43 4.64 7.86 9.46
CA GLU A 43 4.65 7.16 10.75
C GLU A 43 5.91 7.59 11.52
N GLY A 44 5.72 8.45 12.51
CA GLY A 44 6.77 9.21 13.19
C GLY A 44 6.24 10.34 14.07
N GLY A 45 4.98 10.74 13.89
CA GLY A 45 4.23 11.60 14.82
C GLY A 45 2.96 10.89 15.31
N ASP A 46 2.82 10.86 16.64
CA ASP A 46 1.59 10.59 17.39
C ASP A 46 1.21 9.11 17.65
N GLU A 47 2.09 8.41 18.39
CA GLU A 47 1.62 7.46 19.40
C GLU A 47 1.40 8.21 20.73
N ASP A 48 0.36 9.05 20.81
CA ASP A 48 -0.17 9.44 22.12
C ASP A 48 -1.26 8.45 22.52
N GLU A 49 -0.83 7.49 23.34
CA GLU A 49 -1.66 6.61 24.14
C GLU A 49 -2.55 7.44 25.08
N ASP A 50 -3.86 7.55 24.79
CA ASP A 50 -4.84 7.88 25.82
C ASP A 50 -5.97 6.84 25.84
N ASN A 51 -5.67 5.73 26.53
CA ASN A 51 -6.65 4.77 27.01
C ASN A 51 -6.71 4.85 28.54
N GLU A 52 -7.54 5.72 29.10
CA GLU A 52 -8.08 5.54 30.45
C GLU A 52 -9.61 5.42 30.41
N GLY A 53 -10.12 4.37 31.05
CA GLY A 53 -11.48 3.88 30.90
C GLY A 53 -12.55 4.48 31.81
N ASN A 54 -13.77 4.50 31.27
CA ASN A 54 -15.05 4.06 31.84
C ASN A 54 -15.40 4.39 33.32
N GLU A 55 -16.40 5.26 33.55
CA GLU A 55 -17.77 4.94 34.02
C GLU A 55 -18.51 6.18 34.56
N GLY A 56 -19.79 6.35 34.18
CA GLY A 56 -20.82 6.81 35.14
C GLY A 56 -21.55 8.14 34.91
N ASP A 57 -22.73 8.04 34.30
CA ASP A 57 -24.02 8.71 34.63
C ASP A 57 -24.23 10.25 34.50
N LYS A 58 -25.13 10.60 33.57
CA LYS A 58 -26.25 11.59 33.63
C LYS A 58 -25.98 13.05 34.05
N MET A 59 -26.20 14.00 33.12
CA MET A 59 -27.42 14.83 32.92
C MET A 59 -27.09 16.14 32.16
N ASP A 60 -27.92 16.44 31.15
CA ASP A 60 -28.34 17.74 30.58
C ASP A 60 -27.38 18.95 30.58
N LEU A 61 -27.21 19.57 29.41
CA LEU A 61 -27.52 20.98 29.13
C LEU A 61 -27.34 21.27 27.63
N ASP A 62 -28.36 21.90 27.03
CA ASP A 62 -28.33 22.56 25.73
C ASP A 62 -27.21 23.62 25.69
N ASP A 63 -26.56 23.80 24.52
CA ASP A 63 -26.53 25.05 23.72
C ASP A 63 -25.37 25.00 22.72
N ASP A 64 -25.60 25.62 21.57
CA ASP A 64 -24.78 25.70 20.35
C ASP A 64 -23.30 26.06 20.59
N GLU A 65 -22.39 25.47 19.80
CA GLU A 65 -21.52 26.18 18.84
C GLU A 65 -20.58 25.21 18.12
N GLU A 66 -20.43 25.40 16.81
CA GLU A 66 -19.52 24.64 15.95
C GLU A 66 -18.07 24.97 16.29
N GLU A 67 -17.26 23.95 16.59
CA GLU A 67 -15.80 24.06 16.53
C GLU A 67 -15.29 23.12 15.43
N ASP A 68 -14.96 23.74 14.30
CA ASP A 68 -14.11 23.18 13.26
C ASP A 68 -12.74 22.86 13.90
N GLU A 69 -12.50 21.60 14.28
CA GLU A 69 -11.17 21.17 14.70
C GLU A 69 -10.21 21.21 13.49
N ASP A 70 -9.23 22.10 13.64
CA ASP A 70 -8.11 22.38 12.76
C ASP A 70 -7.58 21.13 12.04
N THR A 71 -7.93 20.99 10.76
CA THR A 71 -7.15 20.16 9.84
C THR A 71 -5.82 20.88 9.61
N GLU A 72 -4.81 20.54 10.40
CA GLU A 72 -3.44 21.03 10.18
C GLU A 72 -3.06 20.80 8.71
N LYS A 73 -2.80 21.91 8.00
CA LYS A 73 -2.33 21.88 6.62
C LYS A 73 -0.88 21.42 6.58
N GLN A 74 -0.65 20.13 6.76
CA GLN A 74 0.61 19.47 6.47
C GLN A 74 0.74 19.41 4.95
N GLY A 75 1.46 20.39 4.40
CA GLY A 75 1.76 20.49 2.98
C GLY A 75 3.26 20.56 2.79
N VAL A 76 3.78 19.80 1.83
CA VAL A 76 5.14 19.96 1.34
C VAL A 76 5.32 21.42 0.90
N SER A 77 6.39 22.08 1.35
CA SER A 77 6.62 23.49 1.05
C SER A 77 6.59 23.74 -0.47
N GLY A 78 5.53 24.43 -0.96
CA GLY A 78 5.34 24.72 -2.38
C GLY A 78 4.15 24.03 -3.05
N PHE A 79 3.46 23.10 -2.38
CA PHE A 79 2.29 22.39 -2.91
C PHE A 79 1.05 22.59 -2.03
N GLU A 80 0.49 23.81 -2.04
CA GLU A 80 -0.79 24.07 -1.36
C GLU A 80 -1.94 23.39 -2.10
N GLN A 81 -2.71 22.57 -1.39
CA GLN A 81 -3.95 21.99 -1.92
C GLN A 81 -5.03 23.08 -2.07
N PRO A 82 -5.89 22.98 -3.12
CA PRO A 82 -7.06 23.85 -3.23
C PRO A 82 -8.01 23.68 -2.04
N ASP A 83 -8.97 24.59 -1.92
CA ASP A 83 -10.06 24.45 -0.94
C ASP A 83 -10.79 23.09 -1.09
N PRO A 84 -11.12 22.39 0.02
CA PRO A 84 -11.77 21.09 -0.03
C PRO A 84 -13.04 21.05 -0.89
N ALA A 85 -13.84 22.12 -0.95
CA ALA A 85 -15.03 22.17 -1.79
C ALA A 85 -14.69 22.11 -3.28
N ILE A 86 -13.59 22.75 -3.69
CA ILE A 86 -13.07 22.70 -5.08
C ILE A 86 -12.57 21.30 -5.39
N ILE A 87 -11.80 20.70 -4.49
CA ILE A 87 -11.28 19.33 -4.64
C ILE A 87 -12.43 18.34 -4.87
N LEU A 88 -13.47 18.40 -4.03
CA LEU A 88 -14.63 17.52 -4.15
C LEU A 88 -15.43 17.76 -5.44
N ALA A 89 -15.50 19.01 -5.92
CA ALA A 89 -16.14 19.33 -7.21
C ALA A 89 -15.34 18.77 -8.41
N ASN A 90 -14.01 18.91 -8.37
CA ASN A 90 -13.11 18.33 -9.35
C ASN A 90 -13.23 16.81 -9.38
N LYS A 91 -13.22 16.15 -8.20
CA LYS A 91 -13.42 14.69 -8.11
C LYS A 91 -14.71 14.25 -8.79
N ARG A 92 -15.84 14.89 -8.44
CA ARG A 92 -17.17 14.55 -8.97
C ARG A 92 -17.24 14.66 -10.49
N SER A 93 -16.51 15.59 -11.10
CA SER A 93 -16.46 15.78 -12.55
C SER A 93 -15.37 14.96 -13.26
N HIS A 94 -14.50 14.29 -12.50
CA HIS A 94 -13.40 13.47 -13.01
C HIS A 94 -13.78 11.99 -13.17
N ALA A 95 -12.90 11.19 -13.78
CA ALA A 95 -13.02 9.74 -13.85
C ALA A 95 -13.08 9.05 -12.47
N PHE A 96 -12.58 9.73 -11.42
CA PHE A 96 -12.64 9.26 -10.03
C PHE A 96 -13.99 9.57 -9.33
N GLY A 97 -14.90 10.30 -9.98
CA GLY A 97 -16.20 10.65 -9.42
C GLY A 97 -16.98 9.43 -8.92
N PRO A 98 -17.11 8.36 -9.72
CA PRO A 98 -17.84 7.15 -9.31
C PRO A 98 -17.07 6.21 -8.36
N VAL A 99 -15.79 6.47 -8.07
CA VAL A 99 -15.00 5.69 -7.12
C VAL A 99 -15.43 6.02 -5.70
N LEU A 100 -15.89 5.01 -4.97
CA LEU A 100 -16.33 5.11 -3.58
C LEU A 100 -15.18 4.85 -2.61
N ARG A 101 -14.38 3.82 -2.88
CA ARG A 101 -13.20 3.44 -2.09
C ARG A 101 -12.10 2.90 -2.99
N SER A 102 -10.86 3.07 -2.55
CA SER A 102 -9.72 2.35 -3.11
C SER A 102 -8.68 2.05 -2.04
N LYS A 103 -7.92 0.98 -2.24
CA LYS A 103 -6.85 0.58 -1.32
C LYS A 103 -5.75 -0.17 -2.07
N GLY A 104 -4.55 -0.18 -1.52
CA GLY A 104 -3.46 -0.99 -2.04
C GLY A 104 -2.11 -0.39 -1.72
N PHE A 105 -1.13 -0.74 -2.54
CA PHE A 105 0.21 -0.18 -2.43
C PHE A 105 0.73 0.22 -3.81
N PHE A 106 1.69 1.13 -3.80
CA PHE A 106 2.30 1.64 -5.02
C PHE A 106 3.81 1.84 -4.88
N TRP A 107 4.49 1.78 -6.02
CA TRP A 107 5.90 2.01 -6.22
C TRP A 107 6.11 3.41 -6.80
N LEU A 108 6.81 4.26 -6.04
CA LEU A 108 7.19 5.61 -6.45
C LEU A 108 8.65 5.65 -6.91
N ALA A 109 8.96 6.37 -7.99
CA ALA A 109 10.31 6.37 -8.55
C ALA A 109 11.38 6.92 -7.61
N THR A 110 11.01 7.89 -6.77
CA THR A 110 11.88 8.59 -5.81
C THR A 110 12.02 7.87 -4.47
N ARG A 111 11.16 6.89 -4.16
CA ARG A 111 11.26 6.03 -2.97
C ARG A 111 11.43 4.58 -3.43
N PRO A 112 12.63 4.21 -3.92
CA PRO A 112 12.84 2.91 -4.57
C PRO A 112 12.83 1.74 -3.58
N LEU A 113 13.02 2.01 -2.29
CA LEU A 113 13.26 1.01 -1.26
C LEU A 113 11.98 0.55 -0.57
N GLN A 114 11.00 1.44 -0.40
CA GLN A 114 9.69 1.14 0.18
C GLN A 114 8.55 1.21 -0.84
N PHE A 115 7.43 0.59 -0.50
CA PHE A 115 6.16 0.88 -1.15
C PHE A 115 5.41 1.98 -0.40
N GLY A 116 4.59 2.74 -1.12
CA GLY A 116 3.61 3.63 -0.50
C GLY A 116 2.30 2.90 -0.28
N GLU A 117 1.65 3.17 0.84
CA GLU A 117 0.30 2.69 1.09
C GLU A 117 -0.73 3.66 0.54
N TRP A 118 -1.82 3.11 0.01
CA TRP A 118 -2.92 3.87 -0.56
C TRP A 118 -4.20 3.48 0.16
N SER A 119 -4.88 4.44 0.76
CA SER A 119 -6.18 4.23 1.42
C SER A 119 -7.13 5.37 1.15
N GLN A 120 -8.25 5.08 0.51
CA GLN A 120 -9.17 6.10 0.01
C GLN A 120 -10.61 5.75 0.37
N ALA A 121 -11.32 6.71 0.93
CA ALA A 121 -12.76 6.64 1.16
C ALA A 121 -13.44 7.98 0.84
N GLY A 122 -14.51 7.95 0.03
CA GLY A 122 -15.23 9.16 -0.36
C GLY A 122 -14.35 10.13 -1.15
N GLY A 123 -14.10 11.32 -0.60
CA GLY A 123 -13.22 12.33 -1.19
C GLY A 123 -11.82 12.38 -0.59
N MET A 124 -11.55 11.63 0.47
CA MET A 124 -10.27 11.62 1.17
C MET A 124 -9.38 10.50 0.64
N LEU A 125 -8.09 10.79 0.49
CA LEU A 125 -7.04 9.84 0.15
C LEU A 125 -5.90 10.01 1.14
N THR A 126 -5.60 8.95 1.88
CA THR A 126 -4.41 8.86 2.73
C THR A 126 -3.31 8.12 1.96
N VAL A 127 -2.13 8.73 1.94
CA VAL A 127 -0.89 8.12 1.44
C VAL A 127 0.13 8.15 2.56
N SER A 128 0.66 6.98 2.90
CA SER A 128 1.68 6.83 3.94
C SER A 128 2.86 6.01 3.43
N CYS A 129 3.98 6.10 4.13
CA CYS A 129 5.09 5.17 3.95
C CYS A 129 4.63 3.77 4.37
N GLY A 130 4.76 2.79 3.48
CA GLY A 130 4.63 1.38 3.85
C GLY A 130 5.99 0.79 4.25
N GLY A 131 6.03 -0.54 4.29
CA GLY A 131 7.27 -1.27 4.52
C GLY A 131 8.21 -1.29 3.31
N PRO A 132 9.42 -1.86 3.47
CA PRO A 132 10.34 -2.06 2.37
C PRO A 132 9.84 -3.13 1.40
N TRP A 133 10.25 -3.03 0.14
CA TRP A 133 10.09 -4.12 -0.83
C TRP A 133 10.88 -5.33 -0.37
N PHE A 134 10.36 -6.54 -0.54
CA PHE A 134 11.10 -7.76 -0.20
C PHE A 134 12.41 -7.87 -0.99
N ALA A 135 12.46 -7.30 -2.19
CA ALA A 135 13.67 -7.20 -2.99
C ALA A 135 14.82 -6.43 -2.33
N GLU A 136 14.54 -5.58 -1.34
CA GLU A 136 15.53 -4.82 -0.58
C GLU A 136 15.83 -5.41 0.78
N VAL A 137 15.18 -6.52 1.15
CA VAL A 137 15.34 -7.14 2.46
C VAL A 137 16.12 -8.45 2.30
N PRO A 138 17.20 -8.68 3.08
CA PRO A 138 17.90 -9.95 3.12
C PRO A 138 16.94 -11.12 3.38
N SER A 139 17.16 -12.24 2.67
CA SER A 139 16.23 -13.37 2.68
C SER A 139 16.05 -14.05 4.05
N ASP A 140 16.94 -13.81 5.01
CA ASP A 140 16.89 -14.32 6.38
C ASP A 140 16.04 -13.46 7.33
N ALA A 141 15.73 -12.22 6.93
CA ALA A 141 14.75 -11.35 7.60
C ALA A 141 13.32 -11.51 7.04
N TRP A 142 13.14 -12.37 6.04
CA TRP A 142 11.82 -12.72 5.49
C TRP A 142 11.05 -13.65 6.46
N PRO A 143 9.71 -13.72 6.34
CA PRO A 143 8.92 -14.66 7.13
C PRO A 143 9.38 -16.11 6.94
N GLU A 144 9.50 -16.85 8.06
CA GLU A 144 9.92 -18.27 8.05
C GLU A 144 8.83 -19.22 7.55
N ASP A 145 7.57 -18.78 7.55
CA ASP A 145 6.45 -19.58 7.05
C ASP A 145 6.59 -19.84 5.56
N GLU A 146 6.67 -21.12 5.18
CA GLU A 146 6.91 -21.58 3.80
C GLU A 146 5.82 -21.13 2.82
N ASP A 147 4.54 -21.10 3.24
CA ASP A 147 3.45 -20.70 2.36
C ASP A 147 3.48 -19.18 2.12
N VAL A 148 3.80 -18.39 3.16
CA VAL A 148 4.02 -16.94 3.04
C VAL A 148 5.22 -16.65 2.14
N ARG A 149 6.34 -17.33 2.37
CA ARG A 149 7.58 -17.15 1.59
C ARG A 149 7.37 -17.47 0.11
N LYS A 150 6.68 -18.57 -0.18
CA LYS A 150 6.29 -18.92 -1.55
C LYS A 150 5.36 -17.88 -2.18
N SER A 151 4.44 -17.30 -1.40
CA SER A 151 3.60 -16.21 -1.90
C SER A 151 4.42 -15.00 -2.31
N ILE A 152 5.40 -14.61 -1.48
CA ILE A 152 6.34 -13.51 -1.78
C ILE A 152 7.12 -13.84 -3.07
N GLU A 153 7.72 -15.03 -3.15
CA GLU A 153 8.47 -15.45 -4.34
C GLU A 153 7.64 -15.45 -5.63
N ASN A 154 6.35 -15.78 -5.56
CA ASN A 154 5.46 -15.74 -6.74
C ASN A 154 5.23 -14.31 -7.26
N ASP A 155 5.41 -13.29 -6.42
CA ASP A 155 5.29 -11.89 -6.78
C ASP A 155 6.56 -11.33 -7.42
N PHE A 156 7.71 -11.97 -7.22
CA PHE A 156 8.98 -11.56 -7.83
C PHE A 156 8.93 -11.77 -9.35
N LYS A 157 9.08 -10.68 -10.11
CA LYS A 157 9.18 -10.75 -11.58
C LYS A 157 10.19 -9.76 -12.13
N GLY A 158 10.99 -10.23 -13.09
CA GLY A 158 11.99 -9.39 -13.74
C GLY A 158 13.11 -8.95 -12.79
N PRO A 159 13.89 -7.93 -13.16
CA PRO A 159 15.07 -7.52 -12.40
C PRO A 159 14.76 -6.74 -11.10
N TRP A 160 13.52 -6.29 -10.92
CA TRP A 160 13.14 -5.38 -9.83
C TRP A 160 12.32 -6.06 -8.72
N GLY A 161 12.32 -7.40 -8.70
CA GLY A 161 11.71 -8.22 -7.65
C GLY A 161 10.20 -8.08 -7.57
N ASP A 162 9.69 -7.85 -6.37
CA ASP A 162 8.27 -7.74 -6.04
C ASP A 162 7.66 -6.35 -6.31
N ARG A 163 8.47 -5.37 -6.68
CA ARG A 163 8.03 -3.98 -6.96
C ARG A 163 6.93 -3.90 -8.00
N ARG A 164 5.80 -3.31 -7.61
CA ARG A 164 4.62 -3.14 -8.48
C ARG A 164 3.60 -2.15 -7.94
N GLN A 165 2.67 -1.80 -8.80
CA GLN A 165 1.40 -1.19 -8.43
C GLN A 165 0.39 -2.29 -8.20
N GLU A 166 -0.37 -2.20 -7.11
CA GLU A 166 -1.52 -3.07 -6.87
C GLU A 166 -2.58 -2.27 -6.12
N LEU A 167 -3.46 -1.64 -6.89
CA LEU A 167 -4.50 -0.74 -6.37
C LEU A 167 -5.88 -1.30 -6.72
N VAL A 168 -6.70 -1.54 -5.71
CA VAL A 168 -8.08 -1.98 -5.87
C VAL A 168 -8.99 -0.76 -5.82
N PHE A 169 -9.83 -0.59 -6.83
CA PHE A 169 -10.85 0.46 -6.88
C PHE A 169 -12.25 -0.17 -6.80
N ILE A 170 -13.13 0.45 -6.02
CA ILE A 170 -14.50 0.00 -5.80
C ILE A 170 -15.44 1.19 -5.98
N GLY A 171 -16.49 1.03 -6.77
CA GLY A 171 -17.44 2.10 -7.04
C GLY A 171 -18.62 1.63 -7.88
N GLU A 172 -19.46 2.58 -8.31
CA GLU A 172 -20.63 2.30 -9.13
C GLU A 172 -20.47 2.99 -10.48
N GLY A 173 -20.46 2.23 -11.58
CA GLY A 173 -20.27 2.81 -12.91
C GLY A 173 -18.85 3.36 -13.15
N ILE A 174 -17.84 2.78 -12.50
CA ILE A 174 -16.43 3.12 -12.77
C ILE A 174 -16.09 2.87 -14.25
N ASP A 175 -15.47 3.87 -14.88
CA ASP A 175 -14.82 3.74 -16.18
C ASP A 175 -13.40 3.20 -16.00
N ILE A 176 -13.28 1.87 -16.08
CA ILE A 176 -12.03 1.13 -15.83
C ILE A 176 -10.94 1.58 -16.80
N GLU A 177 -11.24 1.63 -18.10
CA GLU A 177 -10.27 1.96 -19.14
C GLU A 177 -9.71 3.37 -18.94
N LYS A 178 -10.56 4.33 -18.59
CA LYS A 178 -10.14 5.70 -18.34
C LYS A 178 -9.27 5.85 -17.10
N ILE A 179 -9.62 5.19 -15.98
CA ILE A 179 -8.79 5.23 -14.78
C ILE A 179 -7.46 4.53 -15.02
N THR A 180 -7.46 3.37 -15.70
CA THR A 180 -6.23 2.67 -16.08
C THR A 180 -5.33 3.57 -16.93
N ALA A 181 -5.86 4.22 -17.97
CA ALA A 181 -5.08 5.14 -18.80
C ALA A 181 -4.47 6.30 -18.01
N LEU A 182 -5.24 6.91 -17.09
CA LEU A 182 -4.75 8.00 -16.23
C LEU A 182 -3.61 7.56 -15.31
N LEU A 183 -3.69 6.34 -14.77
CA LEU A 183 -2.62 5.77 -13.94
C LEU A 183 -1.42 5.37 -14.81
N ASP A 184 -1.64 4.78 -15.98
CA ASP A 184 -0.58 4.44 -16.93
C ASP A 184 0.20 5.70 -17.37
N ASP A 185 -0.48 6.83 -17.60
CA ASP A 185 0.14 8.13 -17.91
C ASP A 185 1.00 8.68 -16.75
N CYS A 186 0.80 8.17 -15.53
CA CYS A 186 1.63 8.52 -14.38
C CYS A 186 2.86 7.61 -14.23
N LEU A 187 3.00 6.53 -15.00
CA LEU A 187 4.19 5.67 -14.97
C LEU A 187 5.37 6.39 -15.61
N LEU A 188 6.60 6.01 -15.21
CA LEU A 188 7.78 6.48 -15.93
C LEU A 188 7.69 6.15 -17.44
N ASP A 189 8.12 7.07 -18.28
CA ASP A 189 8.32 6.76 -19.69
C ASP A 189 9.57 5.90 -19.90
N ASP A 190 9.82 5.44 -21.13
CA ASP A 190 10.97 4.56 -21.40
C ASP A 190 12.33 5.23 -21.15
N LYS A 191 12.44 6.56 -21.31
CA LYS A 191 13.68 7.31 -21.06
C LYS A 191 13.92 7.50 -19.58
N GLU A 192 12.86 7.79 -18.84
CA GLU A 192 12.85 7.91 -17.38
C GLU A 192 13.16 6.58 -16.73
N MET A 193 12.53 5.50 -17.19
CA MET A 193 12.84 4.15 -16.74
C MET A 193 14.32 3.83 -16.98
N ALA A 194 14.84 4.06 -18.18
CA ALA A 194 16.26 3.80 -18.47
C ALA A 194 17.24 4.61 -17.60
N ARG A 195 16.85 5.82 -17.16
CA ARG A 195 17.65 6.60 -16.19
C ARG A 195 17.54 6.00 -14.78
N TRP A 196 16.34 5.63 -14.34
CA TRP A 196 16.09 4.97 -13.06
C TRP A 196 16.88 3.66 -12.95
N GLU A 197 16.84 2.82 -13.98
CA GLU A 197 17.55 1.53 -14.05
C GLU A 197 19.08 1.70 -14.02
N ARG A 198 19.61 2.80 -14.55
CA ARG A 198 21.04 3.09 -14.49
C ARG A 198 21.51 3.35 -13.06
N VAL A 199 20.73 4.06 -12.27
CA VAL A 199 21.04 4.33 -10.86
C VAL A 199 20.93 3.03 -10.07
N MET A 200 19.81 2.32 -10.19
CA MET A 200 19.56 1.11 -9.40
C MET A 200 20.47 -0.05 -9.78
N GLY A 201 20.85 -0.17 -11.05
CA GLY A 201 21.80 -1.16 -11.55
C GLY A 201 23.27 -0.83 -11.26
N ASN A 202 23.57 0.35 -10.71
CA ASN A 202 24.94 0.70 -10.34
C ASN A 202 25.36 -0.07 -9.08
N LYS A 203 26.45 -0.86 -9.19
CA LYS A 203 26.99 -1.66 -8.10
C LYS A 203 27.97 -0.89 -7.21
N GLU A 204 28.41 0.28 -7.65
CA GLU A 204 29.32 1.14 -6.88
C GLU A 204 28.56 2.04 -5.90
N LEU A 205 27.23 2.13 -6.02
CA LEU A 205 26.38 2.91 -5.12
C LEU A 205 25.77 1.99 -4.06
N SER A 206 25.77 2.46 -2.81
CA SER A 206 25.02 1.86 -1.71
C SER A 206 23.50 2.01 -1.95
N ARG A 207 22.72 1.30 -1.12
CA ARG A 207 21.26 1.38 -1.13
C ARG A 207 20.77 2.83 -0.89
N ASP A 208 21.37 3.51 0.08
CA ASP A 208 20.97 4.85 0.48
C ASP A 208 21.44 5.91 -0.52
N GLU A 209 22.64 5.76 -1.11
CA GLU A 209 23.11 6.64 -2.19
C GLU A 209 22.19 6.56 -3.41
N LYS A 210 21.66 5.37 -3.74
CA LYS A 210 20.65 5.23 -4.81
C LYS A 210 19.35 5.96 -4.45
N ALA A 211 18.88 5.84 -3.21
CA ALA A 211 17.67 6.50 -2.75
C ALA A 211 17.82 8.03 -2.81
N GLU A 212 18.95 8.58 -2.35
CA GLU A 212 19.24 10.02 -2.41
C GLU A 212 19.29 10.54 -3.85
N LEU A 213 20.00 9.84 -4.73
CA LEU A 213 20.10 10.21 -6.15
C LEU A 213 18.73 10.17 -6.86
N LEU A 214 17.92 9.15 -6.58
CA LEU A 214 16.59 9.03 -7.16
C LEU A 214 15.61 10.06 -6.55
N GLY A 215 15.73 10.35 -5.26
CA GLY A 215 14.92 11.34 -4.56
C GLY A 215 15.05 12.76 -5.13
N THR A 216 16.22 13.09 -5.68
CA THR A 216 16.50 14.39 -6.31
C THR A 216 16.29 14.43 -7.82
N MET A 217 15.90 13.31 -8.43
CA MET A 217 15.86 13.17 -9.89
C MET A 217 14.62 13.82 -10.54
N TRP A 218 13.56 14.06 -9.76
CA TRP A 218 12.30 14.66 -10.21
C TRP A 218 11.79 15.69 -9.20
N GLU A 219 10.92 16.60 -9.65
CA GLU A 219 10.12 17.41 -8.73
C GLU A 219 9.16 16.49 -7.99
N ASP A 220 9.27 16.45 -6.67
CA ASP A 220 8.47 15.58 -5.82
C ASP A 220 7.51 16.41 -4.98
N GLY A 221 6.21 16.10 -5.09
CA GLY A 221 5.15 16.75 -4.32
C GLY A 221 4.76 15.98 -3.06
N TRP A 222 5.34 14.79 -2.86
CA TRP A 222 5.07 13.93 -1.73
C TRP A 222 5.95 14.30 -0.54
N GLU A 223 5.43 14.08 0.67
CA GLU A 223 6.24 14.17 1.89
C GLU A 223 7.37 13.14 1.87
N ASP A 224 8.43 13.45 2.62
CA ASP A 224 9.53 12.52 2.76
C ASP A 224 9.10 11.34 3.63
N TRP A 225 9.53 10.15 3.22
CA TRP A 225 9.31 8.94 3.99
C TRP A 225 10.55 8.67 4.85
N PRO A 226 10.37 8.14 6.07
CA PRO A 226 11.51 7.80 6.91
C PRO A 226 12.40 6.78 6.19
N SER A 227 13.71 6.90 6.35
CA SER A 227 14.63 5.81 6.02
C SER A 227 14.34 4.64 6.96
N PHE A 228 14.42 3.42 6.45
CA PHE A 228 14.45 2.23 7.29
C PHE A 228 15.87 1.66 7.30
N GLU A 229 16.34 1.31 8.48
CA GLU A 229 17.62 0.64 8.65
C GLU A 229 17.40 -0.86 8.57
N ILE A 230 18.18 -1.56 7.75
CA ILE A 230 18.28 -3.01 7.78
C ILE A 230 19.57 -3.35 8.50
N GLU A 231 19.46 -3.91 9.70
CA GLU A 231 20.64 -4.37 10.43
C GLU A 231 21.37 -5.48 9.64
N GLY A 232 22.63 -5.24 9.27
CA GLY A 232 23.53 -6.25 8.72
C GLY A 232 24.11 -6.00 7.33
N GLU A 233 23.84 -4.87 6.67
CA GLU A 233 24.47 -4.54 5.37
C GLU A 233 25.67 -3.58 5.46
N ASP A 234 25.83 -2.83 6.56
CA ASP A 234 26.90 -1.83 6.74
C ASP A 234 28.08 -2.28 7.62
N GLU A 235 28.03 -3.49 8.19
CA GLU A 235 29.16 -4.03 8.93
C GLU A 235 30.09 -4.73 7.94
N ASP A 236 31.11 -4.00 7.45
CA ASP A 236 32.35 -4.59 6.95
C ASP A 236 32.72 -5.76 7.89
N GLU A 237 32.99 -6.95 7.34
CA GLU A 237 33.35 -8.17 8.08
C GLU A 237 34.63 -7.97 8.93
N GLU A 238 34.52 -7.29 10.06
CA GLU A 238 35.49 -7.29 11.15
C GLU A 238 34.76 -7.48 12.49
N ASP A 239 34.67 -8.76 12.89
CA ASP A 239 34.50 -9.27 14.25
C ASP A 239 33.69 -8.42 15.24
N ILE A 240 32.38 -8.66 15.33
CA ILE A 240 31.61 -8.42 16.56
C ILE A 240 30.71 -9.64 16.85
N GLU A 241 31.18 -10.53 17.73
CA GLU A 241 30.31 -11.45 18.48
C GLU A 241 29.49 -10.66 19.51
N GLU A 242 28.44 -9.95 19.07
CA GLU A 242 27.31 -9.58 19.93
C GLU A 242 26.02 -9.71 19.13
N THR A 243 25.15 -10.64 19.54
CA THR A 243 23.85 -10.88 18.91
C THR A 243 22.92 -9.69 19.14
N LYS A 244 22.91 -8.73 18.21
CA LYS A 244 21.87 -7.70 18.11
C LYS A 244 20.53 -8.34 17.69
N PRO A 245 19.39 -7.81 18.13
CA PRO A 245 18.08 -8.38 17.83
C PRO A 245 17.71 -8.17 16.35
N LYS A 246 17.53 -9.26 15.58
CA LYS A 246 17.07 -9.17 14.19
C LYS A 246 15.70 -8.47 14.10
N HIS A 247 15.62 -7.41 13.31
CA HIS A 247 14.36 -6.80 12.90
C HIS A 247 13.74 -7.59 11.74
N TYR A 248 12.48 -8.01 11.91
CA TYR A 248 11.74 -8.72 10.88
C TYR A 248 10.94 -7.74 10.03
N ILE A 249 10.68 -8.11 8.78
CA ILE A 249 9.78 -7.32 7.92
C ILE A 249 8.40 -7.08 8.57
N SER A 250 7.94 -7.99 9.43
CA SER A 250 6.69 -7.85 10.18
C SER A 250 6.66 -6.64 11.10
N ASP A 251 7.83 -6.12 11.48
CA ASP A 251 7.95 -4.96 12.37
C ASP A 251 7.67 -3.66 11.60
N TYR A 252 7.85 -3.67 10.27
CA TYR A 252 7.56 -2.55 9.37
C TYR A 252 6.19 -2.67 8.68
N LEU A 253 5.56 -3.83 8.76
CA LEU A 253 4.18 -4.02 8.33
C LEU A 253 3.30 -3.66 9.53
N GLY A 254 2.83 -2.40 9.58
CA GLY A 254 1.93 -1.88 10.62
C GLY A 254 0.81 -2.87 11.00
N PRO A 255 0.20 -2.75 12.19
CA PRO A 255 -0.52 -3.85 12.85
C PRO A 255 -1.50 -4.55 11.91
N ALA A 256 -1.08 -5.71 11.40
CA ALA A 256 -1.94 -6.57 10.61
C ALA A 256 -3.19 -6.85 11.44
N LYS A 257 -4.36 -6.36 10.99
CA LYS A 257 -5.63 -6.67 11.64
C LYS A 257 -5.74 -8.19 11.72
N LYS A 258 -5.52 -8.73 12.92
CA LYS A 258 -5.74 -10.13 13.26
C LYS A 258 -7.24 -10.38 13.26
N ASP A 259 -7.85 -10.46 12.08
CA ASP A 259 -9.15 -11.07 11.92
C ASP A 259 -8.98 -12.57 12.15
N GLY A 260 -9.04 -12.96 13.42
CA GLY A 260 -8.97 -14.33 13.89
C GLY A 260 -10.19 -15.13 13.43
N HIS A 261 -10.17 -15.61 12.19
CA HIS A 261 -11.05 -16.69 11.76
C HIS A 261 -10.54 -18.02 12.31
N LYS A 262 -11.00 -18.36 13.52
CA LYS A 262 -10.91 -19.72 14.07
C LYS A 262 -11.70 -20.68 13.17
N HIS A 263 -11.03 -21.36 12.26
CA HIS A 263 -11.60 -22.49 11.53
C HIS A 263 -11.71 -23.69 12.47
N HIS A 264 -12.90 -23.90 13.04
CA HIS A 264 -13.29 -25.17 13.65
C HIS A 264 -13.43 -26.24 12.56
N HIS A 265 -12.45 -27.13 12.45
CA HIS A 265 -12.56 -28.34 11.63
C HIS A 265 -13.54 -29.33 12.28
N HIS A 266 -14.79 -29.35 11.80
CA HIS A 266 -15.71 -30.46 12.03
C HIS A 266 -15.47 -31.57 10.98
N HIS A 267 -14.79 -32.63 11.40
CA HIS A 267 -14.66 -33.87 10.63
C HIS A 267 -16.02 -34.57 10.50
N HIS A 268 -16.65 -34.53 9.32
CA HIS A 268 -17.78 -35.39 8.99
C HIS A 268 -17.31 -36.59 8.16
N HIS A 269 -17.31 -37.76 8.79
CA HIS A 269 -16.98 -39.06 8.20
C HIS A 269 -18.12 -39.50 7.25
N HIS A 270 -17.91 -39.42 5.93
CA HIS A 270 -18.84 -40.02 4.96
C HIS A 270 -18.43 -41.47 4.67
N LYS A 271 -19.21 -42.42 5.19
CA LYS A 271 -19.12 -43.86 4.88
C LYS A 271 -19.66 -44.08 3.46
N LYS A 272 -18.83 -44.55 2.53
CA LYS A 272 -19.26 -45.07 1.22
C LYS A 272 -19.99 -46.39 1.43
N GLY A 273 -21.26 -46.45 1.03
CA GLY A 273 -22.01 -47.69 0.88
C GLY A 273 -21.80 -48.26 -0.52
N GLU A 274 -21.18 -49.43 -0.61
CA GLU A 274 -21.25 -50.27 -1.81
C GLU A 274 -22.22 -51.42 -1.56
N HIS A 275 -23.30 -51.41 -2.35
CA HIS A 275 -24.21 -52.53 -2.53
C HIS A 275 -23.81 -53.27 -3.80
N LYS A 276 -23.46 -54.56 -3.70
CA LYS A 276 -23.78 -55.55 -4.74
C LYS A 276 -24.08 -56.91 -4.12
N LYS A 277 -25.15 -57.49 -4.64
CA LYS A 277 -25.92 -58.65 -4.17
C LYS A 277 -25.26 -59.99 -4.56
N GLY A 278 -25.28 -60.94 -3.61
CA GLY A 278 -25.96 -62.25 -3.70
C GLY A 278 -25.46 -63.35 -4.65
N ALA A 279 -25.13 -64.51 -4.07
CA ALA A 279 -25.59 -65.88 -4.44
C ALA A 279 -24.96 -66.94 -3.49
N LYS A 280 -25.74 -67.54 -2.58
CA LYS A 280 -26.21 -68.97 -2.53
C LYS A 280 -25.11 -70.04 -2.30
N ALA A 281 -25.10 -70.63 -1.09
CA ALA A 281 -25.42 -72.05 -0.79
C ALA A 281 -24.50 -73.07 -1.49
N THR A 282 -23.73 -73.91 -0.79
CA THR A 282 -24.10 -74.88 0.25
C THR A 282 -22.84 -75.34 0.98
#